data_AF-A0A518FQQ1-F1
#
_entry.id   AF-A0A518FQQ1-F1
#
_cell.length_a   1.000
_cell.length_b   1.000
_cell.length_c   1.000
_cell.angle_alpha   90.00
_cell.angle_beta   90.00
_cell.angle_gamma   90.00
#
_symmetry.space_group_name_H-M   'P 1'
#
loop_
_entity.id
_entity.type
_entity.pdbx_description
1 polymer ?
#
loop_
_entity_poly.entity_id
_entity_poly.type
_entity_poly.pdbx_seq_one_letter_code
_entity_poly.pdbx_strand_id
1 'polypeptide(L)'
;MMMILYVALGVVLGFVLLILLVWFWLKWKFRSFAAKFADEFANAMAQIGGMAPPLRIDLEPLHDARWSDIDKSYLISDTLAELGYEPDGLFEAFAPVQLAIQGFKNNQRSCFAALYEVKPLGSVYLDLGAEFSDGSFITVSNTPDDGLDHPDFSKIIRLEHLDLSEAEHIREMHARLCEALQGKTVLDQTDAHFADVFQKHWAKTMDWRMERGGMTTEEAIRISAKNGEPDPSEEEIELAKRPWKQQIDNFITDQIRQDYLDHTNMSGKEWEETLDRLVIVHEHSEAFHLIDTLTDTICYESDLDDEEDDDEAADPYLKAQQELNQIFRAEPSVMDAFHRALELLPPDRKYTLQTTTETPWKSEIYLSPKYYDEY
;
A
#
# COMPACT_ATOMS: atom_id res chain seq x y z
N MET A 1 2.76 -14.25 65.25
CA MET A 1 1.74 -14.48 64.21
C MET A 1 1.31 -13.18 63.53
N MET A 2 0.80 -12.16 64.25
CA MET A 2 0.43 -10.86 63.65
C MET A 2 1.61 -10.12 62.98
N MET A 3 2.82 -10.16 63.55
CA MET A 3 3.99 -9.49 62.97
C MET A 3 4.41 -10.06 61.60
N ILE A 4 4.31 -11.37 61.41
CA ILE A 4 4.63 -12.04 60.14
C ILE A 4 3.59 -11.68 59.07
N LEU A 5 2.32 -11.56 59.46
CA LEU A 5 1.25 -11.11 58.58
C LEU A 5 1.47 -9.67 58.08
N TYR A 6 1.90 -8.75 58.95
CA TYR A 6 2.17 -7.36 58.55
C TYR A 6 3.39 -7.24 57.64
N VAL A 7 4.43 -8.05 57.86
CA VAL A 7 5.60 -8.08 56.99
C VAL A 7 5.24 -8.65 55.61
N ALA A 8 4.49 -9.76 55.57
CA ALA A 8 4.02 -10.34 54.30
C ALA A 8 3.12 -9.37 53.52
N LEU A 9 2.19 -8.69 54.19
CA LEU A 9 1.33 -7.68 53.57
C LEU A 9 2.14 -6.50 53.02
N GLY A 10 3.18 -6.06 53.74
CA GLY A 10 4.08 -4.99 53.29
C GLY A 10 4.88 -5.36 52.04
N VAL A 11 5.35 -6.59 51.95
CA VAL A 11 6.10 -7.09 50.78
C VAL A 11 5.18 -7.20 49.55
N VAL A 12 3.97 -7.76 49.72
CA VAL A 12 2.99 -7.85 48.63
C VAL A 12 2.59 -6.45 48.13
N LEU A 13 2.33 -5.52 49.05
CA LEU A 13 1.99 -4.15 48.68
C LEU A 13 3.14 -3.45 47.94
N GLY A 14 4.38 -3.67 48.39
CA GLY A 14 5.59 -3.15 47.73
C GLY A 14 5.76 -3.70 46.32
N PHE A 15 5.53 -5.00 46.13
CA PHE A 15 5.63 -5.66 44.83
C PHE A 15 4.55 -5.18 43.84
N VAL A 16 3.31 -5.05 44.32
CA VAL A 16 2.21 -4.49 43.51
C VAL A 16 2.50 -3.05 43.10
N LEU A 17 3.04 -2.22 44.01
CA LEU A 17 3.43 -0.85 43.67
C LEU A 17 4.59 -0.80 42.67
N LEU A 18 5.54 -1.73 42.74
CA LEU A 18 6.65 -1.84 41.79
C LEU A 18 6.15 -2.20 40.39
N ILE A 19 5.27 -3.21 40.28
CA ILE A 19 4.65 -3.61 38.99
C ILE A 19 3.88 -2.43 38.40
N LEU A 20 3.08 -1.73 39.22
CA LEU A 20 2.34 -0.55 38.76
C LEU A 20 3.27 0.57 38.29
N LEU A 21 4.41 0.78 38.97
CA LEU A 21 5.43 1.76 38.56
C LEU A 21 6.11 1.38 37.25
N VAL A 22 6.50 0.11 37.09
CA VAL A 22 7.12 -0.40 35.85
C VAL A 22 6.13 -0.33 34.70
N TRP A 23 4.88 -0.74 34.91
CA TRP A 23 3.82 -0.64 33.90
C TRP A 23 3.54 0.83 33.53
N PHE A 24 3.46 1.74 34.50
CA PHE A 24 3.24 3.15 34.23
C PHE A 24 4.45 3.79 33.53
N TRP A 25 5.67 3.37 33.88
CA TRP A 25 6.91 3.83 33.24
C TRP A 25 7.05 3.31 31.81
N LEU A 26 6.78 2.04 31.55
CA LEU A 26 6.70 1.46 30.20
C LEU A 26 5.62 2.16 29.39
N LYS A 27 4.40 2.30 29.94
CA LYS A 27 3.29 2.99 29.27
C LYS A 27 3.60 4.46 28.97
N TRP A 28 4.35 5.14 29.84
CA TRP A 28 4.74 6.54 29.64
C TRP A 28 5.89 6.69 28.64
N LYS A 29 6.89 5.79 28.68
CA LYS A 29 8.02 5.77 27.74
C LYS A 29 7.60 5.34 26.33
N PHE A 30 6.72 4.36 26.21
CA PHE A 30 6.12 3.99 24.93
C PHE A 30 5.13 5.05 24.43
N ARG A 31 4.36 5.73 25.28
CA ARG A 31 3.54 6.88 24.84
C ARG A 31 4.38 8.07 24.39
N SER A 32 5.52 8.36 24.99
CA SER A 32 6.33 9.52 24.56
C SER A 32 7.12 9.26 23.28
N PHE A 33 7.51 8.01 23.03
CA PHE A 33 8.10 7.59 21.76
C PHE A 33 7.03 7.50 20.67
N ALA A 34 5.93 6.78 20.93
CA ALA A 34 4.83 6.63 19.99
C ALA A 34 4.05 7.92 19.70
N ALA A 35 3.91 8.86 20.63
CA ALA A 35 3.19 10.12 20.35
C ALA A 35 4.01 11.09 19.50
N LYS A 36 5.35 11.11 19.65
CA LYS A 36 6.22 11.91 18.77
C LYS A 36 6.32 11.28 17.39
N PHE A 37 6.48 9.95 17.33
CA PHE A 37 6.47 9.21 16.07
C PHE A 37 5.11 9.25 15.40
N ALA A 38 4.00 9.15 16.13
CA ALA A 38 2.67 9.17 15.56
C ALA A 38 2.23 10.57 15.12
N ASP A 39 2.60 11.65 15.81
CA ASP A 39 2.24 13.00 15.35
C ASP A 39 3.12 13.47 14.16
N GLU A 40 4.40 13.09 14.10
CA GLU A 40 5.26 13.36 12.93
C GLU A 40 4.91 12.43 11.74
N PHE A 41 4.66 11.15 11.99
CA PHE A 41 4.16 10.20 10.98
C PHE A 41 2.74 10.55 10.53
N ALA A 42 1.84 10.99 11.41
CA ALA A 42 0.51 11.44 11.01
C ALA A 42 0.54 12.74 10.23
N ASN A 43 1.45 13.68 10.53
CA ASN A 43 1.59 14.91 9.74
C ASN A 43 2.27 14.65 8.38
N ALA A 44 3.23 13.71 8.30
CA ALA A 44 3.82 13.24 7.04
C ALA A 44 2.83 12.40 6.20
N MET A 45 1.95 11.63 6.85
CA MET A 45 0.85 10.89 6.22
C MET A 45 -0.32 11.79 5.82
N ALA A 46 -0.54 12.91 6.52
CA ALA A 46 -1.65 13.83 6.27
C ALA A 46 -1.47 14.69 5.02
N GLN A 47 -0.23 14.85 4.52
CA GLN A 47 0.07 15.59 3.29
C GLN A 47 0.24 14.66 2.08
N ILE A 48 -0.72 13.76 1.82
CA ILE A 48 -0.87 12.96 0.57
C ILE A 48 0.29 12.01 0.20
N GLY A 49 1.52 12.20 0.70
CA GLY A 49 2.73 11.47 0.31
C GLY A 49 3.08 10.25 1.16
N GLY A 50 2.35 9.97 2.24
CA GLY A 50 2.67 8.83 3.12
C GLY A 50 1.92 7.53 2.81
N MET A 51 0.81 7.58 2.07
CA MET A 51 0.06 6.37 1.71
C MET A 51 0.33 5.99 0.27
N ALA A 52 0.80 4.77 0.04
CA ALA A 52 0.83 4.24 -1.31
C ALA A 52 -0.60 4.25 -1.89
N PRO A 53 -0.83 4.84 -3.08
CA PRO A 53 -2.07 4.74 -3.83
C PRO A 53 -2.44 3.27 -4.06
N PRO A 54 -3.72 2.95 -4.28
CA PRO A 54 -4.14 1.58 -4.46
C PRO A 54 -3.58 1.04 -5.77
N LEU A 55 -3.08 -0.20 -5.76
CA LEU A 55 -2.47 -0.82 -6.95
C LEU A 55 -3.50 -1.09 -8.06
N ARG A 56 -4.78 -1.17 -7.70
CA ARG A 56 -5.94 -1.22 -8.59
C ARG A 56 -6.98 -0.25 -8.08
N ILE A 57 -7.70 0.39 -9.00
CA ILE A 57 -8.80 1.28 -8.65
C ILE A 57 -10.09 0.72 -9.22
N ASP A 58 -11.07 0.54 -8.35
CA ASP A 58 -12.42 0.13 -8.72
C ASP A 58 -13.35 1.33 -8.67
N LEU A 59 -13.94 1.66 -9.82
CA LEU A 59 -14.89 2.76 -9.95
C LEU A 59 -16.30 2.22 -9.74
N GLU A 60 -16.84 2.46 -8.55
CA GLU A 60 -18.19 2.06 -8.21
C GLU A 60 -19.20 3.12 -8.66
N PRO A 61 -20.25 2.78 -9.42
CA PRO A 61 -21.24 3.75 -9.89
C PRO A 61 -21.94 4.47 -8.73
N LEU A 62 -21.87 5.80 -8.74
CA LEU A 62 -22.49 6.67 -7.76
C LEU A 62 -23.71 7.37 -8.38
N HIS A 63 -24.83 7.42 -7.66
CA HIS A 63 -26.06 8.03 -8.15
C HIS A 63 -26.06 9.56 -8.05
N ASP A 64 -25.41 10.11 -7.03
CA ASP A 64 -25.33 11.54 -6.76
C ASP A 64 -24.04 11.88 -6.00
N ALA A 65 -23.33 12.89 -6.46
CA ALA A 65 -22.08 13.33 -5.86
C ALA A 65 -22.32 14.54 -4.98
N ARG A 66 -22.05 14.35 -3.68
CA ARG A 66 -22.05 15.45 -2.71
C ARG A 66 -20.73 16.22 -2.79
N TRP A 67 -20.54 17.00 -3.85
CA TRP A 67 -19.36 17.85 -4.01
C TRP A 67 -19.24 18.83 -2.84
N SER A 68 -18.03 19.01 -2.30
CA SER A 68 -17.81 20.03 -1.26
C SER A 68 -17.96 21.45 -1.80
N ASP A 69 -17.59 21.66 -3.06
CA ASP A 69 -17.72 22.93 -3.78
C ASP A 69 -18.63 22.74 -5.01
N ILE A 70 -19.94 22.86 -4.77
CA ILE A 70 -20.98 22.61 -5.77
C ILE A 70 -20.85 23.60 -6.93
N ASP A 71 -20.63 24.89 -6.65
CA ASP A 71 -20.55 25.93 -7.68
C ASP A 71 -19.35 25.69 -8.62
N LYS A 72 -18.20 25.31 -8.07
CA LYS A 72 -17.02 24.94 -8.86
C LYS A 72 -17.25 23.69 -9.70
N SER A 73 -17.90 22.66 -9.13
CA SER A 73 -18.20 21.43 -9.89
C SER A 73 -19.14 21.69 -11.08
N TYR A 74 -20.14 22.58 -10.93
CA TYR A 74 -21.01 22.99 -12.02
C TYR A 74 -20.27 23.83 -13.05
N LEU A 75 -19.47 24.80 -12.62
CA LEU A 75 -18.63 25.60 -13.52
C LEU A 75 -17.75 24.72 -14.42
N ILE A 76 -17.07 23.73 -13.82
CA ILE A 76 -16.22 22.79 -14.56
C ILE A 76 -17.06 21.97 -15.55
N SER A 77 -18.17 21.40 -15.08
CA SER A 77 -19.04 20.54 -15.90
C SER A 77 -19.66 21.30 -17.07
N ASP A 78 -20.17 22.50 -16.85
CA ASP A 78 -20.76 23.37 -17.88
C ASP A 78 -19.70 23.80 -18.90
N THR A 79 -18.50 24.17 -18.43
CA THR A 79 -17.40 24.56 -19.32
C THR A 79 -16.93 23.37 -20.16
N LEU A 80 -16.84 22.16 -19.59
CA LEU A 80 -16.52 20.94 -20.32
C LEU A 80 -17.59 20.63 -21.38
N ALA A 81 -18.88 20.82 -21.06
CA ALA A 81 -19.97 20.66 -22.01
C ALA A 81 -19.84 21.61 -23.22
N GLU A 82 -19.51 22.88 -22.98
CA GLU A 82 -19.24 23.84 -24.06
C GLU A 82 -18.05 23.45 -24.95
N LEU A 83 -17.07 22.73 -24.39
CA LEU A 83 -15.90 22.21 -25.09
C LEU A 83 -16.15 20.87 -25.79
N GLY A 84 -17.40 20.37 -25.75
CA GLY A 84 -17.84 19.15 -26.43
C GLY A 84 -17.59 17.86 -25.66
N TYR A 85 -17.39 17.95 -24.34
CA TYR A 85 -17.38 16.78 -23.46
C TYR A 85 -18.80 16.47 -22.98
N GLU A 86 -19.16 15.21 -22.95
CA GLU A 86 -20.43 14.72 -22.40
C GLU A 86 -20.16 13.89 -21.15
N PRO A 87 -20.99 13.98 -20.09
CA PRO A 87 -20.84 13.13 -18.91
C PRO A 87 -20.90 11.65 -19.28
N ASP A 88 -19.95 10.86 -18.78
CA ASP A 88 -19.82 9.42 -19.02
C ASP A 88 -19.61 8.69 -17.69
N GLY A 89 -20.62 8.80 -16.83
CA GLY A 89 -20.68 8.14 -15.53
C GLY A 89 -20.16 8.96 -14.36
N LEU A 90 -20.74 8.70 -13.21
CA LEU A 90 -20.35 9.26 -11.92
C LEU A 90 -19.99 8.09 -11.01
N PHE A 91 -18.88 8.22 -10.30
CA PHE A 91 -18.25 7.12 -9.58
C PHE A 91 -17.76 7.55 -8.21
N GLU A 92 -17.64 6.58 -7.33
CA GLU A 92 -16.78 6.66 -6.16
C GLU A 92 -15.68 5.61 -6.23
N ALA A 93 -14.54 5.93 -5.63
CA ALA A 93 -13.44 4.99 -5.43
C ALA A 93 -12.96 5.08 -3.99
N PHE A 94 -12.67 3.92 -3.40
CA PHE A 94 -12.16 3.78 -2.06
C PHE A 94 -10.77 3.16 -2.10
N ALA A 95 -9.79 3.89 -1.54
CA ALA A 95 -8.47 3.47 -1.07
C ALA A 95 -7.36 4.38 -1.64
N PRO A 96 -6.40 4.84 -0.82
CA PRO A 96 -6.51 4.98 0.63
C PRO A 96 -7.48 6.10 1.06
N VAL A 97 -7.93 6.92 0.11
CA VAL A 97 -8.85 8.05 0.33
C VAL A 97 -10.12 7.87 -0.48
N GLN A 98 -11.23 8.40 0.03
CA GLN A 98 -12.50 8.43 -0.73
C GLN A 98 -12.42 9.49 -1.82
N LEU A 99 -12.61 9.06 -3.06
CA LEU A 99 -12.70 9.91 -4.24
C LEU A 99 -14.13 9.91 -4.76
N ALA A 100 -14.67 11.07 -5.10
CA ALA A 100 -15.81 11.18 -6.01
C ALA A 100 -15.29 11.62 -7.37
N ILE A 101 -15.70 10.94 -8.44
CA ILE A 101 -15.17 11.13 -9.80
C ILE A 101 -16.34 11.24 -10.78
N GLN A 102 -16.43 12.35 -11.51
CA GLN A 102 -17.28 12.49 -12.68
C GLN A 102 -16.43 12.31 -13.93
N GLY A 103 -16.72 11.25 -14.68
CA GLY A 103 -16.14 11.00 -15.98
C GLY A 103 -16.83 11.83 -17.06
N PHE A 104 -16.07 12.28 -18.04
CA PHE A 104 -16.59 12.86 -19.27
C PHE A 104 -15.82 12.35 -20.49
N LYS A 105 -16.48 12.41 -21.64
CA LYS A 105 -15.95 11.94 -22.91
C LYS A 105 -16.17 12.97 -24.02
N ASN A 106 -15.16 13.17 -24.86
CA ASN A 106 -15.25 13.99 -26.06
C ASN A 106 -15.12 13.09 -27.30
N ASN A 107 -16.26 12.70 -27.87
CA ASN A 107 -16.31 11.77 -29.01
C ASN A 107 -15.64 12.32 -30.27
N GLN A 108 -15.62 13.64 -30.47
CA GLN A 108 -15.01 14.24 -31.67
C GLN A 108 -13.48 14.17 -31.64
N ARG A 109 -12.88 14.10 -30.45
CA ARG A 109 -11.43 14.13 -30.27
C ARG A 109 -10.85 12.84 -29.66
N SER A 110 -11.71 11.87 -29.32
CA SER A 110 -11.32 10.63 -28.62
C SER A 110 -10.48 10.92 -27.36
N CYS A 111 -10.96 11.85 -26.52
CA CYS A 111 -10.32 12.19 -25.26
C CYS A 111 -11.34 12.19 -24.10
N PHE A 112 -10.84 12.11 -22.89
CA PHE A 112 -11.63 12.01 -21.66
C PHE A 112 -11.29 13.14 -20.69
N ALA A 113 -12.21 13.40 -19.77
CA ALA A 113 -11.96 14.25 -18.61
C ALA A 113 -12.37 13.52 -17.33
N ALA A 114 -11.60 13.69 -16.27
CA ALA A 114 -11.93 13.25 -14.92
C ALA A 114 -11.99 14.48 -14.01
N LEU A 115 -13.20 14.86 -13.58
CA LEU A 115 -13.38 15.79 -12.47
C LEU A 115 -13.42 14.96 -11.20
N TYR A 116 -12.55 15.21 -10.24
CA TYR A 116 -12.57 14.47 -8.99
C TYR A 116 -12.28 15.31 -7.76
N GLU A 117 -12.82 14.84 -6.63
CA GLU A 117 -12.63 15.45 -5.33
C GLU A 117 -12.04 14.43 -4.36
N VAL A 118 -10.95 14.81 -3.70
CA VAL A 118 -10.40 14.07 -2.56
C VAL A 118 -11.20 14.47 -1.32
N LYS A 119 -12.22 13.67 -0.96
CA LYS A 119 -13.23 14.03 0.05
C LYS A 119 -12.66 14.49 1.39
N PRO A 120 -11.64 13.83 1.97
CA PRO A 120 -11.08 14.29 3.24
C PRO A 120 -10.44 15.69 3.19
N LEU A 121 -10.00 16.12 2.00
CA LEU A 121 -9.29 17.38 1.79
C LEU A 121 -10.18 18.46 1.16
N GLY A 122 -11.37 18.09 0.64
CA GLY A 122 -12.22 18.98 -0.15
C GLY A 122 -11.54 19.55 -1.40
N SER A 123 -10.43 18.96 -1.82
CA SER A 123 -9.62 19.43 -2.96
C SER A 123 -10.17 18.88 -4.26
N VAL A 124 -10.43 19.76 -5.22
CA VAL A 124 -11.01 19.44 -6.52
C VAL A 124 -9.94 19.52 -7.59
N TYR A 125 -9.86 18.48 -8.42
CA TYR A 125 -8.91 18.36 -9.52
C TYR A 125 -9.63 18.01 -10.81
N LEU A 126 -8.98 18.35 -11.92
CA LEU A 126 -9.42 18.04 -13.27
C LEU A 126 -8.25 17.46 -14.04
N ASP A 127 -8.45 16.26 -14.61
CA ASP A 127 -7.51 15.64 -15.54
C ASP A 127 -8.16 15.52 -16.91
N LEU A 128 -7.46 15.99 -17.96
CA LEU A 128 -7.86 15.78 -19.36
C LEU A 128 -6.87 14.83 -20.03
N GLY A 129 -7.35 13.71 -20.56
CA GLY A 129 -6.51 12.61 -21.01
C GLY A 129 -6.81 12.13 -22.43
N ALA A 130 -5.79 11.65 -23.13
CA ALA A 130 -5.95 10.94 -24.40
C ALA A 130 -4.88 9.86 -24.59
N GLU A 131 -5.28 8.73 -25.17
CA GLU A 131 -4.37 7.65 -25.56
C GLU A 131 -3.97 7.82 -27.04
N PHE A 132 -2.68 7.71 -27.34
CA PHE A 132 -2.17 7.67 -28.70
C PHE A 132 -2.18 6.24 -29.26
N SER A 133 -2.18 6.10 -30.58
CA SER A 133 -2.23 4.77 -31.23
C SER A 133 -1.00 3.89 -30.95
N ASP A 134 0.09 4.45 -30.41
CA ASP A 134 1.27 3.71 -29.95
C ASP A 134 1.14 3.17 -28.52
N GLY A 135 0.00 3.43 -27.86
CA GLY A 135 -0.28 3.00 -26.48
C GLY A 135 0.33 3.90 -25.41
N SER A 136 0.94 5.03 -25.79
CA SER A 136 1.29 6.09 -24.85
C SER A 136 0.08 6.97 -24.55
N PHE A 137 0.09 7.64 -23.40
CA PHE A 137 -0.99 8.46 -22.88
C PHE A 137 -0.47 9.85 -22.53
N ILE A 138 -1.31 10.85 -22.71
CA ILE A 138 -1.04 12.19 -22.25
C ILE A 138 -2.15 12.69 -21.34
N THR A 139 -1.77 13.28 -20.22
CA THR A 139 -2.68 13.91 -19.26
C THR A 139 -2.32 15.38 -19.10
N VAL A 140 -3.30 16.27 -19.16
CA VAL A 140 -3.19 17.64 -18.69
C VAL A 140 -3.92 17.73 -17.37
N SER A 141 -3.23 18.17 -16.32
CA SER A 141 -3.74 18.10 -14.95
C SER A 141 -3.44 19.38 -14.18
N ASN A 142 -4.34 19.76 -13.26
CA ASN A 142 -4.07 20.81 -12.27
C ASN A 142 -3.60 20.22 -10.92
N THR A 143 -3.41 18.90 -10.81
CA THR A 143 -2.86 18.30 -9.59
C THR A 143 -1.43 18.81 -9.34
N PRO A 144 -1.08 19.10 -8.08
CA PRO A 144 0.31 19.32 -7.70
C PRO A 144 1.19 18.13 -8.13
N ASP A 145 2.42 18.41 -8.51
CA ASP A 145 3.42 17.37 -8.72
C ASP A 145 3.62 16.57 -7.41
N ASP A 146 3.67 15.25 -7.52
CA ASP A 146 3.79 14.34 -6.37
C ASP A 146 5.26 14.01 -6.05
N GLY A 147 6.20 14.46 -6.88
CA GLY A 147 7.62 14.15 -6.74
C GLY A 147 7.99 12.73 -7.17
N LEU A 148 7.01 11.95 -7.66
CA LEU A 148 7.21 10.59 -8.14
C LEU A 148 7.65 10.60 -9.61
N ASP A 149 8.33 9.53 -10.01
CA ASP A 149 8.61 9.24 -11.41
C ASP A 149 7.33 8.75 -12.09
N HIS A 150 7.25 8.98 -13.39
CA HIS A 150 6.19 8.48 -14.26
C HIS A 150 6.79 7.66 -15.41
N PRO A 151 6.08 6.63 -15.89
CA PRO A 151 6.56 5.83 -17.01
C PRO A 151 6.63 6.66 -18.30
N ASP A 152 7.58 6.33 -19.19
CA ASP A 152 7.74 7.02 -20.49
C ASP A 152 6.46 6.98 -21.35
N PHE A 153 5.62 5.95 -21.17
CA PHE A 153 4.34 5.85 -21.86
C PHE A 153 3.25 6.74 -21.28
N SER A 154 3.43 7.38 -20.12
CA SER A 154 2.43 8.26 -19.49
C SER A 154 3.01 9.64 -19.23
N LYS A 155 2.71 10.59 -20.13
CA LYS A 155 3.19 11.96 -20.02
C LYS A 155 2.16 12.84 -19.31
N ILE A 156 2.58 13.55 -18.27
CA ILE A 156 1.73 14.51 -17.56
C ILE A 156 2.21 15.94 -17.86
N ILE A 157 1.29 16.82 -18.24
CA ILE A 157 1.48 18.27 -18.33
C ILE A 157 0.74 18.88 -17.14
N ARG A 158 1.49 19.37 -16.15
CA ARG A 158 0.94 19.97 -14.93
C ARG A 158 0.75 21.48 -15.10
N LEU A 159 -0.43 21.95 -14.73
CA LEU A 159 -0.84 23.36 -14.71
C LEU A 159 -1.24 23.73 -13.27
N GLU A 160 -0.31 23.57 -12.33
CA GLU A 160 -0.52 23.73 -10.87
C GLU A 160 -0.97 25.13 -10.45
N HIS A 161 -0.80 26.13 -11.32
CA HIS A 161 -1.28 27.50 -11.09
C HIS A 161 -2.79 27.66 -11.25
N LEU A 162 -3.50 26.63 -11.75
CA LEU A 162 -4.94 26.67 -12.02
C LEU A 162 -5.74 26.08 -10.85
N ASP A 163 -6.50 26.93 -10.17
CA ASP A 163 -7.37 26.54 -9.05
C ASP A 163 -8.82 26.18 -9.46
N LEU A 164 -9.07 26.20 -10.78
CA LEU A 164 -10.37 25.93 -11.41
C LEU A 164 -11.51 26.86 -10.95
N SER A 165 -11.20 28.07 -10.45
CA SER A 165 -12.21 29.04 -10.03
C SER A 165 -12.92 29.78 -11.17
N GLU A 166 -12.34 29.75 -12.39
CA GLU A 166 -12.83 30.48 -13.56
C GLU A 166 -12.90 29.53 -14.78
N ALA A 167 -13.91 29.72 -15.66
CA ALA A 167 -14.07 28.90 -16.88
C ALA A 167 -12.80 28.88 -17.75
N GLU A 168 -12.07 29.99 -17.77
CA GLU A 168 -10.88 30.15 -18.59
C GLU A 168 -9.73 29.25 -18.16
N HIS A 169 -9.69 28.81 -16.89
CA HIS A 169 -8.75 27.79 -16.44
C HIS A 169 -9.03 26.45 -17.11
N ILE A 170 -10.29 26.03 -17.19
CA ILE A 170 -10.70 24.78 -17.86
C ILE A 170 -10.42 24.87 -19.37
N ARG A 171 -10.68 26.03 -19.99
CA ARG A 171 -10.37 26.27 -21.41
C ARG A 171 -8.86 26.24 -21.68
N GLU A 172 -8.03 26.75 -20.77
CA GLU A 172 -6.57 26.67 -20.86
C GLU A 172 -6.09 25.22 -20.84
N MET A 173 -6.61 24.40 -19.90
CA MET A 173 -6.30 22.97 -19.85
C MET A 173 -6.68 22.25 -21.15
N HIS A 174 -7.87 22.51 -21.68
CA HIS A 174 -8.33 21.91 -22.93
C HIS A 174 -7.50 22.37 -24.14
N ALA A 175 -7.16 23.65 -24.22
CA ALA A 175 -6.30 24.19 -25.26
C ALA A 175 -4.92 23.52 -25.23
N ARG A 176 -4.36 23.31 -24.03
CA ARG A 176 -3.07 22.64 -23.84
C ARG A 176 -3.12 21.17 -24.27
N LEU A 177 -4.21 20.46 -23.97
CA LEU A 177 -4.43 19.11 -24.48
C LEU A 177 -4.47 19.13 -26.02
N CYS A 178 -5.28 20.01 -26.61
CA CYS A 178 -5.41 20.10 -28.07
C CYS A 178 -4.07 20.38 -28.79
N GLU A 179 -3.24 21.26 -28.24
CA GLU A 179 -1.88 21.49 -28.73
C GLU A 179 -1.04 20.22 -28.68
N ALA A 180 -1.11 19.46 -27.58
CA ALA A 180 -0.34 18.24 -27.42
C ALA A 180 -0.82 17.08 -28.32
N LEU A 181 -2.07 17.12 -28.78
CA LEU A 181 -2.63 16.19 -29.76
C LEU A 181 -2.28 16.59 -31.21
N GLN A 182 -1.84 17.82 -31.46
CA GLN A 182 -1.61 18.32 -32.81
C GLN A 182 -0.54 17.49 -33.55
N GLY A 183 -0.92 16.95 -34.71
CA GLY A 183 -0.03 16.15 -35.55
C GLY A 183 0.22 14.72 -35.04
N LYS A 184 -0.49 14.27 -33.99
CA LYS A 184 -0.43 12.91 -33.47
C LYS A 184 -1.68 12.10 -33.85
N THR A 185 -1.54 10.78 -33.88
CA THR A 185 -2.68 9.88 -34.10
C THR A 185 -3.20 9.42 -32.75
N VAL A 186 -4.44 9.80 -32.44
CA VAL A 186 -5.13 9.42 -31.20
C VAL A 186 -5.83 8.08 -31.42
N LEU A 187 -5.82 7.22 -30.42
CA LEU A 187 -6.57 5.97 -30.44
C LEU A 187 -8.07 6.29 -30.44
N ASP A 188 -8.82 5.69 -31.36
CA ASP A 188 -10.28 5.85 -31.37
C ASP A 188 -10.88 5.14 -30.15
N GLN A 189 -11.50 5.92 -29.29
CA GLN A 189 -12.16 5.45 -28.07
C GLN A 189 -13.66 5.80 -28.07
N THR A 190 -14.26 6.03 -29.25
CA THR A 190 -15.67 6.42 -29.40
C THR A 190 -16.65 5.41 -28.80
N ASP A 191 -16.29 4.13 -28.72
CA ASP A 191 -17.14 3.09 -28.10
C ASP A 191 -16.70 2.71 -26.65
N ALA A 192 -15.61 3.28 -26.14
CA ALA A 192 -15.12 2.97 -24.79
C ALA A 192 -15.82 3.81 -23.71
N HIS A 193 -16.06 3.24 -22.53
CA HIS A 193 -16.54 4.00 -21.37
C HIS A 193 -15.37 4.61 -20.59
N PHE A 194 -15.60 5.77 -19.99
CA PHE A 194 -14.62 6.47 -19.15
C PHE A 194 -14.02 5.55 -18.09
N ALA A 195 -14.87 4.77 -17.39
CA ALA A 195 -14.40 3.91 -16.30
C ALA A 195 -13.38 2.89 -16.78
N ASP A 196 -13.67 2.20 -17.90
CA ASP A 196 -12.77 1.19 -18.46
C ASP A 196 -11.41 1.80 -18.84
N VAL A 197 -11.42 2.97 -19.49
CA VAL A 197 -10.20 3.67 -19.90
C VAL A 197 -9.40 4.12 -18.68
N PHE A 198 -10.07 4.70 -17.68
CA PHE A 198 -9.44 5.20 -16.47
C PHE A 198 -8.78 4.06 -15.68
N GLN A 199 -9.53 3.00 -15.40
CA GLN A 199 -9.04 1.86 -14.61
C GLN A 199 -7.90 1.13 -15.33
N LYS A 200 -8.02 0.94 -16.65
CA LYS A 200 -6.94 0.35 -17.47
C LYS A 200 -5.66 1.20 -17.43
N HIS A 201 -5.78 2.52 -17.56
CA HIS A 201 -4.63 3.42 -17.50
C HIS A 201 -3.98 3.42 -16.11
N TRP A 202 -4.80 3.45 -15.06
CA TRP A 202 -4.35 3.33 -13.67
C TRP A 202 -3.59 2.02 -13.44
N ALA A 203 -4.18 0.89 -13.80
CA ALA A 203 -3.58 -0.43 -13.64
C ALA A 203 -2.23 -0.52 -14.36
N LYS A 204 -2.14 -0.08 -15.62
CA LYS A 204 -0.89 -0.07 -16.39
C LYS A 204 0.21 0.78 -15.73
N THR A 205 -0.15 1.92 -15.15
CA THR A 205 0.80 2.80 -14.44
C THR A 205 1.27 2.17 -13.13
N MET A 206 0.35 1.53 -12.39
CA MET A 206 0.70 0.83 -11.16
C MET A 206 1.52 -0.43 -11.42
N ASP A 207 1.26 -1.17 -12.50
CA ASP A 207 2.06 -2.34 -12.91
C ASP A 207 3.53 -1.96 -13.12
N TRP A 208 3.79 -0.91 -13.89
CA TRP A 208 5.14 -0.36 -14.06
C TRP A 208 5.80 0.02 -12.72
N ARG A 209 5.01 0.53 -11.77
CA ARG A 209 5.52 0.92 -10.46
C ARG A 209 5.81 -0.30 -9.58
N MET A 210 4.97 -1.34 -9.64
CA MET A 210 5.20 -2.61 -8.95
C MET A 210 6.44 -3.32 -9.46
N GLU A 211 6.67 -3.34 -10.79
CA GLU A 211 7.87 -3.92 -11.41
C GLU A 211 9.17 -3.29 -10.88
N ARG A 212 9.13 -2.03 -10.45
CA ARG A 212 10.26 -1.31 -9.85
C ARG A 212 10.36 -1.46 -8.32
N GLY A 213 9.43 -2.18 -7.69
CA GLY A 213 9.35 -2.33 -6.23
C GLY A 213 8.72 -1.14 -5.50
N GLY A 214 7.93 -0.31 -6.20
CA GLY A 214 7.26 0.84 -5.59
C GLY A 214 8.08 2.12 -5.67
N MET A 215 8.08 2.88 -4.58
CA MET A 215 8.85 4.12 -4.45
C MET A 215 10.36 3.85 -4.32
N THR A 216 11.16 4.66 -5.02
CA THR A 216 12.62 4.63 -4.99
C THR A 216 13.19 5.57 -3.93
N THR A 217 14.46 5.36 -3.60
CA THR A 217 15.25 6.23 -2.72
C THR A 217 15.31 7.66 -3.26
N GLU A 218 15.51 7.81 -4.56
CA GLU A 218 15.60 9.11 -5.24
C GLU A 218 14.26 9.87 -5.23
N GLU A 219 13.14 9.16 -5.40
CA GLU A 219 11.80 9.75 -5.23
C GLU A 219 11.57 10.20 -3.79
N ALA A 220 11.95 9.40 -2.79
CA ALA A 220 11.80 9.77 -1.38
C ALA A 220 12.59 11.06 -1.02
N ILE A 221 13.84 11.16 -1.48
CA ILE A 221 14.66 12.37 -1.30
C ILE A 221 14.02 13.58 -2.01
N ARG A 222 13.49 13.39 -3.22
CA ARG A 222 12.84 14.46 -4.01
C ARG A 222 11.58 14.98 -3.33
N ILE A 223 10.76 14.09 -2.77
CA ILE A 223 9.55 14.45 -2.01
C ILE A 223 9.92 15.28 -0.78
N SER A 224 10.91 14.83 -0.01
CA SER A 224 11.38 15.57 1.17
C SER A 224 11.89 16.97 0.81
N ALA A 225 12.73 17.08 -0.22
CA ALA A 225 13.21 18.37 -0.72
C ALA A 225 12.07 19.29 -1.21
N LYS A 226 11.05 18.71 -1.86
CA LYS A 226 9.86 19.44 -2.32
C LYS A 226 9.05 20.02 -1.15
N ASN A 227 8.98 19.29 -0.04
CA ASN A 227 8.30 19.73 1.18
C ASN A 227 9.12 20.73 2.01
N GLY A 228 10.34 21.07 1.58
CA GLY A 228 11.25 21.95 2.32
C GLY A 228 11.86 21.28 3.55
N GLU A 229 11.85 19.95 3.59
CA GLU A 229 12.44 19.14 4.65
C GLU A 229 13.93 18.86 4.37
N PRO A 230 14.73 18.55 5.39
CA PRO A 230 16.12 18.13 5.20
C PRO A 230 16.20 16.76 4.52
N ASP A 231 17.34 16.47 3.89
CA ASP A 231 17.59 15.16 3.28
C ASP A 231 17.28 14.02 4.29
N PRO A 232 16.41 13.06 3.92
CA PRO A 232 16.01 12.00 4.83
C PRO A 232 17.16 11.02 5.06
N SER A 233 17.25 10.50 6.28
CA SER A 233 18.11 9.39 6.64
C SER A 233 17.69 8.09 5.95
N GLU A 234 18.60 7.10 5.92
CA GLU A 234 18.32 5.78 5.34
C GLU A 234 17.12 5.09 6.03
N GLU A 235 16.97 5.27 7.35
CA GLU A 235 15.84 4.73 8.11
C GLU A 235 14.52 5.39 7.71
N GLU A 236 14.50 6.71 7.52
CA GLU A 236 13.32 7.46 7.05
C GLU A 236 12.94 7.06 5.62
N ILE A 237 13.93 6.84 4.74
CA ILE A 237 13.69 6.38 3.37
C ILE A 237 13.03 4.98 3.37
N GLU A 238 13.57 4.03 4.13
CA GLU A 238 12.98 2.69 4.20
C GLU A 238 11.59 2.69 4.86
N LEU A 239 11.37 3.57 5.84
CA LEU A 239 10.05 3.77 6.43
C LEU A 239 9.04 4.30 5.40
N ALA A 240 9.44 5.27 4.58
CA ALA A 240 8.59 5.85 3.55
C ALA A 240 8.27 4.85 2.42
N LYS A 241 9.16 3.90 2.14
CA LYS A 241 8.96 2.83 1.13
C LYS A 241 8.07 1.70 1.64
N ARG A 242 7.95 1.52 2.96
CA ARG A 242 7.22 0.39 3.56
C ARG A 242 5.75 0.27 3.11
N PRO A 243 4.94 1.34 3.04
CA PRO A 243 3.55 1.23 2.58
C PRO A 243 3.42 0.69 1.16
N TRP A 244 4.33 1.09 0.26
CA TRP A 244 4.37 0.59 -1.11
C TRP A 244 4.70 -0.90 -1.15
N LYS A 245 5.81 -1.26 -0.50
CA LYS A 245 6.29 -2.63 -0.38
C LYS A 245 5.21 -3.57 0.18
N GLN A 246 4.56 -3.17 1.27
CA GLN A 246 3.49 -3.95 1.89
C GLN A 246 2.26 -4.10 0.98
N GLN A 247 1.85 -3.05 0.28
CA GLN A 247 0.72 -3.18 -0.66
C GLN A 247 1.06 -4.10 -1.83
N ILE A 248 2.28 -4.02 -2.35
CA ILE A 248 2.76 -4.88 -3.45
C ILE A 248 2.81 -6.34 -3.00
N ASP A 249 3.39 -6.61 -1.83
CA ASP A 249 3.46 -7.93 -1.22
C ASP A 249 2.07 -8.56 -1.08
N ASN A 250 1.14 -7.84 -0.45
CA ASN A 250 -0.23 -8.30 -0.26
C ASN A 250 -0.95 -8.54 -1.60
N PHE A 251 -0.82 -7.63 -2.56
CA PHE A 251 -1.48 -7.74 -3.86
C PHE A 251 -1.00 -8.97 -4.63
N ILE A 252 0.31 -9.21 -4.67
CA ILE A 252 0.90 -10.37 -5.36
C ILE A 252 0.52 -11.66 -4.63
N THR A 253 0.61 -11.67 -3.30
CA THR A 253 0.18 -12.80 -2.46
C THR A 253 -1.29 -13.15 -2.71
N ASP A 254 -2.18 -12.16 -2.79
CA ASP A 254 -3.60 -12.38 -3.07
C ASP A 254 -3.84 -12.94 -4.48
N GLN A 255 -3.11 -12.44 -5.49
CA GLN A 255 -3.16 -12.99 -6.85
C GLN A 255 -2.71 -14.44 -6.92
N ILE A 256 -1.58 -14.78 -6.28
CA ILE A 256 -1.07 -16.16 -6.24
C ILE A 256 -2.04 -17.06 -5.48
N ARG A 257 -2.62 -16.57 -4.37
CA ARG A 257 -3.62 -17.33 -3.60
C ARG A 257 -4.85 -17.64 -4.43
N GLN A 258 -5.38 -16.65 -5.17
CA GLN A 258 -6.52 -16.83 -6.06
C GLN A 258 -6.21 -17.82 -7.19
N ASP A 259 -5.05 -17.67 -7.85
CA ASP A 259 -4.63 -18.59 -8.90
C ASP A 259 -4.47 -20.03 -8.36
N TYR A 260 -3.86 -20.20 -7.20
CA TYR A 260 -3.76 -21.50 -6.54
C TYR A 260 -5.15 -22.10 -6.29
N LEU A 261 -6.05 -21.32 -5.70
CA LEU A 261 -7.42 -21.72 -5.41
C LEU A 261 -8.17 -22.22 -6.64
N ASP A 262 -8.11 -21.47 -7.74
CA ASP A 262 -8.80 -21.79 -8.99
C ASP A 262 -8.28 -23.08 -9.65
N HIS A 263 -7.04 -23.48 -9.35
CA HIS A 263 -6.40 -24.65 -9.95
C HIS A 263 -6.25 -25.85 -8.99
N THR A 264 -6.63 -25.73 -7.71
CA THR A 264 -6.64 -26.87 -6.79
C THR A 264 -7.87 -27.75 -6.97
N ASN A 265 -7.74 -29.04 -6.67
CA ASN A 265 -8.86 -29.99 -6.55
C ASN A 265 -9.19 -30.30 -5.07
N MET A 266 -8.82 -29.41 -4.14
CA MET A 266 -9.06 -29.63 -2.72
C MET A 266 -10.56 -29.60 -2.43
N SER A 267 -11.03 -30.54 -1.62
CA SER A 267 -12.37 -30.47 -1.04
C SER A 267 -12.48 -29.29 -0.08
N GLY A 268 -13.69 -28.80 0.18
CA GLY A 268 -13.89 -27.69 1.12
C GLY A 268 -13.34 -27.97 2.53
N LYS A 269 -13.35 -29.23 2.97
CA LYS A 269 -12.75 -29.64 4.23
C LYS A 269 -11.22 -29.57 4.21
N GLU A 270 -10.60 -30.08 3.14
CA GLU A 270 -9.13 -29.98 2.97
C GLU A 270 -8.69 -28.52 2.89
N TRP A 271 -9.51 -27.66 2.30
CA TRP A 271 -9.26 -26.23 2.23
C TRP A 271 -9.27 -25.56 3.62
N GLU A 272 -10.31 -25.79 4.43
CA GLU A 272 -10.41 -25.26 5.80
C GLU A 272 -9.19 -25.66 6.65
N GLU A 273 -8.68 -26.89 6.50
CA GLU A 273 -7.50 -27.37 7.22
C GLU A 273 -6.16 -26.81 6.71
N THR A 274 -6.16 -26.21 5.51
CA THR A 274 -4.95 -25.79 4.79
C THR A 274 -4.80 -24.27 4.77
N LEU A 275 -5.90 -23.52 4.71
CA LEU A 275 -5.93 -22.08 4.51
C LEU A 275 -5.07 -21.32 5.53
N ASP A 276 -5.26 -21.60 6.81
CA ASP A 276 -4.56 -20.91 7.91
C ASP A 276 -3.06 -21.25 7.97
N ARG A 277 -2.62 -22.25 7.21
CA ARG A 277 -1.23 -22.76 7.20
C ARG A 277 -0.50 -22.40 5.91
N LEU A 278 -1.16 -21.73 4.98
CA LEU A 278 -0.64 -21.46 3.65
C LEU A 278 0.30 -20.25 3.71
N VAL A 279 1.59 -20.48 3.43
CA VAL A 279 2.62 -19.46 3.38
C VAL A 279 3.10 -19.31 1.94
N ILE A 280 2.87 -18.13 1.37
CA ILE A 280 3.24 -17.80 0.00
C ILE A 280 4.51 -16.96 0.05
N VAL A 281 5.52 -17.37 -0.70
CA VAL A 281 6.80 -16.66 -0.83
C VAL A 281 7.01 -16.35 -2.30
N HIS A 282 7.20 -15.08 -2.63
CA HIS A 282 7.41 -14.63 -4.00
C HIS A 282 8.56 -13.62 -4.08
N GLU A 283 9.02 -13.32 -5.28
CA GLU A 283 10.21 -12.46 -5.51
C GLU A 283 10.10 -11.05 -4.90
N HIS A 284 8.88 -10.55 -4.74
CA HIS A 284 8.56 -9.26 -4.11
C HIS A 284 8.12 -9.35 -2.64
N SER A 285 8.25 -10.51 -1.97
CA SER A 285 7.78 -10.65 -0.59
C SER A 285 8.58 -9.78 0.38
N GLU A 286 7.90 -9.23 1.39
CA GLU A 286 8.57 -8.45 2.41
C GLU A 286 9.20 -9.37 3.46
N ALA A 287 10.54 -9.29 3.57
CA ALA A 287 11.33 -10.10 4.49
C ALA A 287 10.80 -10.02 5.93
N PHE A 288 10.32 -8.86 6.37
CA PHE A 288 9.80 -8.67 7.72
C PHE A 288 8.64 -9.64 8.05
N HIS A 289 7.67 -9.83 7.15
CA HIS A 289 6.54 -10.74 7.38
C HIS A 289 6.98 -12.21 7.45
N LEU A 290 7.93 -12.59 6.59
CA LEU A 290 8.47 -13.95 6.57
C LEU A 290 9.31 -14.24 7.81
N ILE A 291 10.12 -13.28 8.24
CA ILE A 291 10.91 -13.36 9.47
C ILE A 291 9.97 -13.53 10.67
N ASP A 292 8.92 -12.73 10.78
CA ASP A 292 7.93 -12.81 11.86
C ASP A 292 7.29 -14.20 11.91
N THR A 293 6.78 -14.68 10.77
CA THR A 293 6.16 -16.02 10.63
C THR A 293 7.11 -17.16 11.01
N LEU A 294 8.37 -17.08 10.57
CA LEU A 294 9.39 -18.08 10.90
C LEU A 294 9.83 -17.99 12.36
N THR A 295 9.93 -16.79 12.94
CA THR A 295 10.27 -16.60 14.34
C THR A 295 9.22 -17.23 15.23
N ASP A 296 7.93 -16.98 14.95
CA ASP A 296 6.81 -17.63 15.64
C ASP A 296 6.91 -19.16 15.55
N THR A 297 7.25 -19.69 14.37
CA THR A 297 7.42 -21.14 14.18
C THR A 297 8.58 -21.71 15.01
N ILE A 298 9.70 -20.99 15.11
CA ILE A 298 10.88 -21.40 15.88
C ILE A 298 10.58 -21.35 17.39
N CYS A 299 9.87 -20.32 17.84
CA CYS A 299 9.64 -20.02 19.26
C CYS A 299 8.34 -20.59 19.85
N TYR A 300 7.47 -21.22 19.04
CA TYR A 300 6.14 -21.68 19.48
C TYR A 300 6.07 -22.52 20.78
N GLU A 301 7.14 -23.26 21.16
CA GLU A 301 7.16 -24.03 22.42
C GLU A 301 7.72 -23.28 23.63
N SER A 302 8.62 -22.31 23.42
CA SER A 302 9.16 -21.51 24.54
C SER A 302 8.08 -20.64 25.20
N ASP A 303 7.00 -20.33 24.48
CA ASP A 303 5.88 -19.55 25.02
C ASP A 303 4.96 -20.35 25.97
N LEU A 304 5.08 -21.69 26.01
CA LEU A 304 4.22 -22.57 26.80
C LEU A 304 4.88 -23.10 28.08
N ASP A 305 6.21 -23.05 28.19
CA ASP A 305 6.99 -23.73 29.23
C ASP A 305 7.81 -22.80 30.16
N ASP A 306 7.59 -21.48 30.14
CA ASP A 306 8.30 -20.57 31.06
C ASP A 306 7.56 -20.37 32.40
N GLU A 307 7.65 -21.40 33.25
CA GLU A 307 7.74 -21.20 34.71
C GLU A 307 9.21 -20.87 35.07
N GLU A 308 9.42 -19.63 35.51
CA GLU A 308 10.53 -19.14 36.36
C GLU A 308 11.94 -18.94 35.76
N ASP A 309 12.38 -17.67 35.88
CA ASP A 309 13.72 -17.22 36.29
C ASP A 309 14.95 -17.54 35.40
N ASP A 310 15.29 -16.62 34.48
CA ASP A 310 16.69 -16.16 34.33
C ASP A 310 16.79 -14.79 33.61
N ASP A 311 17.09 -13.73 34.38
CA ASP A 311 17.20 -12.32 33.94
C ASP A 311 18.42 -12.01 33.02
N GLU A 312 19.17 -13.02 32.55
CA GLU A 312 20.40 -12.85 31.76
C GLU A 312 20.42 -13.56 30.38
N ALA A 313 19.44 -14.40 30.05
CA ALA A 313 19.35 -15.02 28.72
C ALA A 313 18.70 -14.04 27.73
N ALA A 314 19.35 -13.80 26.59
CA ALA A 314 18.73 -13.04 25.50
C ALA A 314 17.45 -13.74 25.06
N ASP A 315 16.34 -12.98 25.05
CA ASP A 315 15.02 -13.41 24.59
C ASP A 315 15.14 -14.32 23.35
N PRO A 316 14.75 -15.61 23.46
CA PRO A 316 14.84 -16.57 22.36
C PRO A 316 14.21 -16.06 21.06
N TYR A 317 13.11 -15.30 21.18
CA TYR A 317 12.43 -14.66 20.07
C TYR A 317 13.33 -13.63 19.39
N LEU A 318 13.92 -12.72 20.18
CA LEU A 318 14.83 -11.69 19.67
C LEU A 318 16.07 -12.31 19.01
N LYS A 319 16.59 -13.41 19.56
CA LYS A 319 17.74 -14.13 18.98
C LYS A 319 17.38 -14.74 17.63
N ALA A 320 16.25 -15.45 17.54
CA ALA A 320 15.78 -16.04 16.29
C ALA A 320 15.52 -14.95 15.23
N GLN A 321 14.85 -13.86 15.61
CA GLN A 321 14.60 -12.72 14.75
C GLN A 321 15.90 -12.09 14.23
N GLN A 322 16.93 -11.94 15.08
CA GLN A 322 18.24 -11.41 14.68
C GLN A 322 18.96 -12.32 13.68
N GLU A 323 18.93 -13.64 13.90
CA GLU A 323 19.56 -14.63 13.02
C GLU A 323 18.87 -14.66 11.65
N LEU A 324 17.53 -14.68 11.65
CA LEU A 324 16.73 -14.59 10.43
C LEU A 324 16.99 -13.28 9.67
N ASN A 325 17.02 -12.14 10.36
CA ASN A 325 17.38 -10.86 9.74
C ASN A 325 18.75 -10.90 9.05
N GLN A 326 19.74 -11.59 9.64
CA GLN A 326 21.05 -11.75 9.01
C GLN A 326 20.98 -12.58 7.73
N ILE A 327 20.21 -13.67 7.73
CA ILE A 327 19.99 -14.51 6.54
C ILE A 327 19.34 -13.68 5.42
N PHE A 328 18.23 -13.00 5.72
CA PHE A 328 17.48 -12.22 4.73
C PHE A 328 18.27 -11.01 4.18
N ARG A 329 19.29 -10.53 4.89
CA ARG A 329 20.22 -9.49 4.41
C ARG A 329 21.39 -10.05 3.61
N ALA A 330 21.76 -11.31 3.83
CA ALA A 330 22.95 -11.93 3.23
C ALA A 330 22.65 -12.60 1.89
N GLU A 331 21.43 -13.09 1.70
CA GLU A 331 21.03 -13.79 0.48
C GLU A 331 20.62 -12.82 -0.65
N PRO A 332 20.81 -13.20 -1.92
CA PRO A 332 20.56 -12.33 -3.07
C PRO A 332 19.07 -12.14 -3.39
N SER A 333 18.19 -13.03 -2.89
CA SER A 333 16.74 -12.92 -3.06
C SER A 333 16.01 -13.35 -1.79
N VAL A 334 14.78 -12.85 -1.63
CA VAL A 334 13.92 -13.20 -0.50
C VAL A 334 13.54 -14.70 -0.50
N MET A 335 13.43 -15.30 -1.69
CA MET A 335 13.15 -16.74 -1.82
C MET A 335 14.34 -17.59 -1.37
N ASP A 336 15.56 -17.22 -1.77
CA ASP A 336 16.79 -17.91 -1.32
C ASP A 336 17.00 -17.74 0.20
N ALA A 337 16.71 -16.54 0.71
CA ALA A 337 16.70 -16.26 2.15
C ALA A 337 15.71 -17.16 2.89
N PHE A 338 14.49 -17.31 2.38
CA PHE A 338 13.49 -18.17 2.97
C PHE A 338 13.95 -19.63 2.96
N HIS A 339 14.48 -20.15 1.85
CA HIS A 339 15.02 -21.52 1.79
C HIS A 339 16.09 -21.78 2.83
N ARG A 340 17.02 -20.84 2.99
CA ARG A 340 18.08 -20.94 4.00
C ARG A 340 17.53 -20.84 5.41
N ALA A 341 16.53 -19.97 5.63
CA ALA A 341 15.89 -19.81 6.92
C ALA A 341 15.12 -21.08 7.35
N LEU A 342 14.59 -21.87 6.41
CA LEU A 342 13.96 -23.16 6.71
C LEU A 342 14.93 -24.16 7.37
N GLU A 343 16.26 -24.00 7.20
CA GLU A 343 17.27 -24.83 7.86
C GLU A 343 17.37 -24.58 9.37
N LEU A 344 16.89 -23.43 9.86
CA LEU A 344 16.85 -23.10 11.28
C LEU A 344 15.64 -23.69 12.01
N LEU A 345 14.67 -24.22 11.27
CA LEU A 345 13.45 -24.75 11.86
C LEU A 345 13.71 -26.04 12.64
N PRO A 346 13.00 -26.25 13.76
CA PRO A 346 13.03 -27.51 14.49
C PRO A 346 12.69 -28.71 13.58
N PRO A 347 13.29 -29.91 13.81
CA PRO A 347 13.12 -31.07 12.93
C PRO A 347 11.68 -31.53 12.70
N ASP A 348 10.79 -31.26 13.65
CA ASP A 348 9.36 -31.57 13.70
C ASP A 348 8.47 -30.43 13.14
N ARG A 349 9.03 -29.25 12.88
CA ARG A 349 8.32 -28.04 12.44
C ARG A 349 8.67 -27.64 11.01
N LYS A 350 8.65 -28.61 10.10
CA LYS A 350 9.04 -28.39 8.71
C LYS A 350 7.89 -27.90 7.85
N TYR A 351 8.18 -26.87 7.08
CA TYR A 351 7.30 -26.41 6.01
C TYR A 351 7.32 -27.42 4.87
N THR A 352 6.17 -27.64 4.24
CA THR A 352 6.03 -28.54 3.10
C THR A 352 5.67 -27.75 1.85
N LEU A 353 6.58 -27.73 0.87
CA LEU A 353 6.34 -27.13 -0.44
C LEU A 353 5.18 -27.84 -1.14
N GLN A 354 4.14 -27.10 -1.51
CA GLN A 354 2.99 -27.58 -2.27
C GLN A 354 3.20 -27.43 -3.77
N THR A 355 3.64 -26.25 -4.19
CA THR A 355 3.83 -25.92 -5.60
C THR A 355 4.81 -24.76 -5.78
N THR A 356 5.34 -24.66 -6.99
CA THR A 356 6.16 -23.56 -7.49
C THR A 356 5.53 -23.06 -8.79
N THR A 357 5.42 -21.75 -8.96
CA THR A 357 4.94 -21.14 -10.20
C THR A 357 5.88 -20.05 -10.68
N GLU A 358 5.93 -19.86 -12.00
CA GLU A 358 6.65 -18.77 -12.67
C GLU A 358 5.68 -17.70 -13.22
N THR A 359 4.37 -17.96 -13.16
CA THR A 359 3.33 -17.09 -13.74
C THR A 359 2.12 -17.02 -12.80
N PRO A 360 1.52 -15.83 -12.56
CA PRO A 360 1.93 -14.52 -13.08
C PRO A 360 3.19 -13.95 -12.42
N TRP A 361 3.59 -14.49 -11.27
CA TRP A 361 4.77 -14.08 -10.50
C TRP A 361 5.60 -15.31 -10.13
N LYS A 362 6.92 -15.14 -10.03
CA LYS A 362 7.76 -16.22 -9.54
C LYS A 362 7.50 -16.43 -8.04
N SER A 363 6.99 -17.60 -7.68
CA SER A 363 6.58 -17.88 -6.30
C SER A 363 6.57 -19.36 -5.93
N GLU A 364 6.52 -19.59 -4.63
CA GLU A 364 6.42 -20.89 -4.00
C GLU A 364 5.35 -20.85 -2.91
N ILE A 365 4.58 -21.93 -2.82
CA ILE A 365 3.52 -22.07 -1.83
C ILE A 365 3.90 -23.20 -0.88
N TYR A 366 3.97 -22.87 0.41
CA TYR A 366 4.30 -23.80 1.48
C TYR A 366 3.10 -24.00 2.40
N LEU A 367 3.07 -25.16 3.06
CA LEU A 367 2.26 -25.36 4.26
C LEU A 367 3.17 -25.32 5.49
N SER A 368 2.84 -24.46 6.43
CA SER A 368 3.44 -24.45 7.76
C SER A 368 3.08 -25.75 8.51
N PRO A 369 3.87 -26.15 9.53
CA PRO A 369 3.57 -27.34 10.33
C PRO A 369 2.18 -27.27 11.01
N LYS A 370 1.60 -28.43 11.37
CA LYS A 370 0.38 -28.45 12.19
C LYS A 370 0.79 -28.12 13.63
N TYR A 371 0.22 -27.04 14.19
CA TYR A 371 0.46 -26.65 15.59
C TYR A 371 -0.52 -27.31 16.56
N TYR A 372 -1.65 -27.83 16.06
CA TYR A 372 -2.65 -28.54 16.86
C TYR A 372 -2.64 -30.02 16.51
N ASP A 373 -2.44 -30.86 17.52
CA ASP A 373 -2.80 -32.27 17.43
C ASP A 373 -4.34 -32.38 17.35
N GLU A 374 -4.82 -33.13 16.37
CA GLU A 374 -6.21 -33.58 16.31
C GLU A 374 -6.47 -34.47 17.54
N TYR A 375 -7.12 -33.91 18.57
CA TYR A 375 -7.60 -34.63 19.75
C TYR A 375 -8.78 -35.57 19.44
#